data_AF-A0A7K4GRM7-F1
#
_entry.id   AF-A0A7K4GRM7-F1
#
_cell.length_a   1.000
_cell.length_b   1.000
_cell.length_c   1.000
_cell.angle_alpha   90.00
_cell.angle_beta   90.00
_cell.angle_gamma   90.00
#
_symmetry.space_group_name_H-M   'P 1'
#
loop_
_entity.id
_entity.type
_entity.pdbx_description
1 polymer ?
#
loop_
_entity_poly.entity_id
_entity_poly.type
_entity_poly.pdbx_seq_one_letter_code
_entity_poly.pdbx_strand_id
1 'polypeptide(L)' 'MKDNGAEMVAREAVDALIDYLEKVAKGVTNKALEMTRHAGRKKLTDNDMALAMKLM' A
#
# COMPACT_ATOMS: atom_id res chain seq x y z
N MET A 1 -6.05 3.16 16.66
CA MET A 1 -7.42 2.64 16.87
C MET A 1 -8.01 3.14 18.17
N LYS A 2 -7.33 2.95 19.31
CA LYS A 2 -7.76 3.55 20.58
C LYS A 2 -7.80 5.08 20.54
N ASP A 3 -6.77 5.69 19.97
CA ASP A 3 -6.71 7.14 19.75
C ASP A 3 -7.74 7.64 18.72
N ASN A 4 -8.41 6.72 18.01
CA ASN A 4 -9.51 7.02 17.09
C ASN A 4 -10.88 6.67 17.71
N GLY A 5 -10.96 6.53 19.04
CA GLY A 5 -12.20 6.33 19.79
C GLY A 5 -12.58 4.87 20.09
N ALA A 6 -11.74 3.89 19.74
CA ALA A 6 -12.01 2.50 20.10
C ALA A 6 -11.57 2.21 21.55
N GLU A 7 -12.50 1.91 22.45
CA GLU A 7 -12.17 1.64 23.86
C GLU A 7 -11.29 0.37 24.02
N MET A 8 -11.65 -0.70 23.28
CA MET A 8 -10.88 -1.94 23.20
C MET A 8 -10.89 -2.47 21.77
N VAL A 9 -9.81 -3.13 21.37
CA VAL A 9 -9.63 -3.64 20.00
C VAL A 9 -9.24 -5.12 20.10
N ALA A 10 -10.01 -5.98 19.45
CA ALA A 10 -9.69 -7.40 19.32
C ALA A 10 -8.42 -7.57 18.48
N ARG A 11 -7.54 -8.51 18.87
CA ARG A 11 -6.27 -8.76 18.18
C ARG A 11 -6.52 -9.17 16.73
N GLU A 12 -7.51 -10.02 16.52
CA GLU A 12 -7.92 -10.56 15.23
C GLU A 12 -8.34 -9.45 14.26
N ALA A 13 -8.96 -8.37 14.78
CA ALA A 13 -9.33 -7.22 13.98
C ALA A 13 -8.11 -6.38 13.56
N VAL A 14 -7.09 -6.30 14.42
CA VAL A 14 -5.82 -5.65 14.08
C VAL A 14 -5.08 -6.46 13.02
N ASP A 15 -4.99 -7.77 13.20
CA ASP A 15 -4.32 -8.68 12.28
C ASP A 15 -5.01 -8.64 10.90
N ALA A 16 -6.35 -8.66 10.85
CA ALA A 16 -7.09 -8.52 9.59
C ALA A 16 -6.82 -7.18 8.87
N LEU A 17 -6.66 -6.08 9.61
CA LEU A 17 -6.30 -4.80 9.02
C LEU A 17 -4.87 -4.82 8.47
N ILE A 18 -3.92 -5.40 9.20
CA ILE A 18 -2.53 -5.53 8.74
C ILE A 18 -2.50 -6.32 7.42
N ASP A 19 -3.18 -7.46 7.37
CA ASP A 19 -3.26 -8.31 6.17
C ASP A 19 -3.84 -7.55 4.97
N TYR A 20 -4.88 -6.73 5.21
CA TYR A 20 -5.47 -5.91 4.16
C TYR A 20 -4.49 -4.85 3.65
N LEU A 21 -3.86 -4.10 4.56
CA LEU A 21 -2.90 -3.05 4.19
C LEU A 21 -1.68 -3.62 3.48
N GLU A 22 -1.21 -4.81 3.87
CA GLU A 22 -0.10 -5.48 3.19
C GLU A 22 -0.45 -5.84 1.75
N LYS A 23 -1.68 -6.33 1.49
CA LYS A 23 -2.17 -6.62 0.14
C LYS A 23 -2.25 -5.35 -0.72
N VAL A 24 -2.79 -4.27 -0.15
CA VAL A 24 -2.86 -2.97 -0.85
C VAL A 24 -1.45 -2.46 -1.16
N ALA A 25 -0.54 -2.47 -0.17
CA ALA A 25 0.84 -2.02 -0.36
C ALA A 25 1.58 -2.83 -1.43
N LYS A 26 1.43 -4.16 -1.43
CA LYS A 26 1.98 -5.04 -2.48
C LYS A 26 1.40 -4.71 -3.85
N GLY A 27 0.09 -4.49 -3.95
CA GLY A 27 -0.58 -4.11 -5.19
C GLY A 27 -0.03 -2.81 -5.78
N VAL A 28 0.01 -1.74 -4.96
CA VAL A 28 0.54 -0.43 -5.37
C VAL A 28 1.99 -0.54 -5.79
N THR A 29 2.81 -1.25 -5.02
CA THR A 29 4.24 -1.42 -5.32
C THR A 29 4.45 -2.15 -6.64
N ASN A 30 3.71 -3.22 -6.89
CA ASN A 30 3.80 -3.96 -8.15
C ASN A 30 3.42 -3.11 -9.36
N LYS A 31 2.38 -2.28 -9.23
CA LYS A 31 1.96 -1.36 -10.29
C LYS A 31 3.00 -0.26 -10.53
N ALA A 32 3.57 0.31 -9.47
CA ALA A 32 4.63 1.30 -9.57
C ALA A 32 5.90 0.72 -10.22
N LEU A 33 6.26 -0.52 -9.88
CA LEU A 33 7.36 -1.24 -10.53
C LEU A 33 7.10 -1.49 -12.02
N GLU A 34 5.84 -1.74 -12.41
CA GLU A 34 5.45 -1.84 -13.82
C GLU A 34 5.74 -0.53 -14.57
N MET A 35 5.32 0.60 -14.00
CA MET A 35 5.56 1.93 -14.56
C MET A 35 7.06 2.26 -14.65
N THR A 36 7.81 1.92 -13.60
CA THR A 36 9.27 2.08 -13.56
C THR A 36 9.93 1.34 -14.73
N ARG A 37 9.51 0.09 -14.98
CA ARG A 37 10.00 -0.74 -16.09
C ARG A 37 9.58 -0.18 -17.45
N HIS A 38 8.32 0.25 -17.62
CA HIS A 38 7.84 0.87 -18.86
C HIS A 38 8.60 2.15 -19.21
N ALA A 39 9.04 2.90 -18.20
CA ALA A 39 9.88 4.08 -18.37
C ALA A 39 11.38 3.77 -18.59
N GLY A 40 11.76 2.48 -18.69
CA GLY A 40 13.17 2.06 -18.87
C GLY A 40 14.08 2.31 -17.67
N ARG A 41 13.52 2.67 -16.52
CA ARG A 41 14.27 2.96 -15.30
C ARG A 41 14.42 1.70 -14.45
N LYS A 42 15.53 1.61 -13.71
CA LYS A 42 15.73 0.58 -12.67
C LYS A 42 15.34 1.08 -11.27
N LYS A 43 15.43 2.40 -11.06
CA LYS A 43 15.09 3.05 -9.79
C LYS A 43 13.61 3.39 -9.77
N LEU A 44 12.89 2.83 -8.79
CA LEU A 44 11.54 3.22 -8.42
C LEU A 44 11.54 4.64 -7.84
N THR A 45 10.62 5.49 -8.32
CA THR A 45 10.50 6.89 -7.89
C THR A 45 9.16 7.17 -7.23
N ASP A 46 9.10 8.30 -6.53
CA ASP A 46 7.87 8.88 -5.98
C ASP A 46 6.79 9.10 -7.05
N ASN A 47 7.18 9.53 -8.25
CA ASN A 47 6.27 9.67 -9.39
C ASN A 47 5.62 8.34 -9.81
N ASP A 48 6.37 7.24 -9.79
CA ASP A 48 5.82 5.90 -10.08
C ASP A 48 4.81 5.49 -9.01
N MET A 49 5.13 5.74 -7.73
CA MET A 49 4.25 5.46 -6.61
C MET A 49 2.97 6.30 -6.68
N ALA A 50 3.10 7.60 -6.94
CA ALA A 50 1.97 8.52 -7.07
C ALA A 50 1.04 8.12 -8.21
N LEU A 51 1.61 7.76 -9.37
CA LEU A 51 0.83 7.31 -10.51
C LEU A 51 0.15 5.95 -10.23
N ALA A 52 0.85 5.02 -9.58
CA ALA A 52 0.28 3.72 -9.19
C ALA A 52 -0.90 3.87 -8.23
N MET A 53 -0.76 4.73 -7.20
CA MET A 53 -1.85 5.03 -6.27
C MET A 53 -3.04 5.71 -6.94
N LYS A 54 -2.83 6.46 -8.02
CA LYS A 54 -3.91 7.11 -8.78
C LYS A 54 -4.68 6.16 -9.70
N LEU A 55 -4.05 5.06 -10.13
CA LEU A 55 -4.63 4.10 -11.08
C LEU A 55 -5.22 2.85 -10.41
N MET A 56 -5.00 2.66 -9.11
CA MET A 56 -5.66 1.65 -8.29
C MET A 56 -6.94 2.19 -7.67
#